data_AF-A0A6P1DRP9-F1
#
_entry.id   AF-A0A6P1DRP9-F1
#
_cell.length_a   1.000
_cell.length_b   1.000
_cell.length_c   1.000
_cell.angle_alpha   90.00
_cell.angle_beta   90.00
_cell.angle_gamma   90.00
#
_symmetry.space_group_name_H-M   'P 1'
#
loop_
_entity.id
_entity.type
_entity.pdbx_description
1 polymer ?
#
loop_
_entity_poly.entity_id
_entity_poly.type
_entity_poly.pdbx_seq_one_letter_code
_entity_poly.pdbx_strand_id
1 'polypeptide(L)'
;FAPISHTQTSTTTNKSITLEKGIAYYWRVKATDSKNASSNYSSTFSLYTEGVGVTNHLPFSPVLVSPVLNSVQTTATVNLQWTASDVDTSDSLTYDVFFGTANLPTAIVSANQSPSSLNRTVSAATKYYWKVVVKDGKGGQTIGQVWSFTTD
;
A
#
# COMPACT_ATOMS: atom_id res chain seq x y z
N PHE A 1 18.60 17.24 -25.23
CA PHE A 1 18.52 18.43 -24.37
C PHE A 1 17.14 18.46 -23.75
N ALA A 2 17.02 18.51 -22.42
CA ALA A 2 15.73 18.71 -21.78
C ALA A 2 15.20 20.12 -22.14
N PRO A 3 13.89 20.29 -22.34
CA PRO A 3 13.31 21.59 -22.67
C PRO A 3 13.54 22.60 -21.54
N ILE A 4 13.67 23.88 -21.90
CA ILE A 4 13.69 24.96 -20.92
C ILE A 4 12.30 25.08 -20.32
N SER A 5 12.17 24.76 -19.04
CA SER A 5 10.90 24.85 -18.31
C SER A 5 10.62 26.27 -17.81
N HIS A 6 11.65 27.02 -17.40
CA HIS A 6 11.51 28.36 -16.84
C HIS A 6 12.65 29.28 -17.31
N THR A 7 12.36 30.56 -17.53
CA THR A 7 13.36 31.63 -17.75
C THR A 7 12.90 32.87 -17.01
N GLN A 8 13.72 33.37 -16.09
CA GLN A 8 13.38 34.49 -15.22
C GLN A 8 14.56 35.48 -15.13
N THR A 9 14.26 36.77 -15.03
CA THR A 9 15.24 37.81 -14.72
C THR A 9 15.01 38.36 -13.31
N SER A 10 16.07 38.82 -12.65
CA SER A 10 16.02 39.47 -11.32
C SER A 10 17.10 40.53 -11.20
N THR A 11 16.85 41.55 -10.39
CA THR A 11 17.84 42.57 -10.00
C THR A 11 18.44 42.31 -8.62
N THR A 12 17.94 41.29 -7.91
CA THR A 12 18.44 40.82 -6.61
C THR A 12 19.22 39.52 -6.77
N THR A 13 19.93 39.09 -5.72
CA THR A 13 20.74 37.86 -5.70
C THR A 13 19.94 36.57 -5.46
N ASN A 14 18.62 36.65 -5.33
CA ASN A 14 17.75 35.50 -5.13
C ASN A 14 16.42 35.69 -5.89
N LYS A 15 15.78 34.58 -6.27
CA LYS A 15 14.45 34.59 -6.87
C LYS A 15 13.76 33.25 -6.62
N SER A 16 12.51 33.30 -6.18
CA SER A 16 11.67 32.12 -6.00
C SER A 16 11.05 31.68 -7.34
N ILE A 17 11.04 30.37 -7.57
CA ILE A 17 10.41 29.73 -8.73
C ILE A 17 9.58 28.56 -8.18
N THR A 18 8.32 28.46 -8.63
CA THR A 18 7.46 27.32 -8.31
C THR A 18 7.80 26.16 -9.24
N LEU A 19 8.07 24.99 -8.70
CA LEU A 19 8.46 23.79 -9.44
C LEU A 19 7.45 22.67 -9.21
N GLU A 20 7.31 21.78 -10.18
CA GLU A 20 6.48 20.59 -10.05
C GLU A 20 7.16 19.58 -9.12
N LYS A 21 6.37 18.83 -8.36
CA LYS A 21 6.86 17.80 -7.43
C LYS A 21 7.36 16.56 -8.16
N GLY A 22 8.36 15.88 -7.61
CA GLY A 22 8.93 14.65 -8.16
C GLY A 22 9.76 14.80 -9.44
N ILE A 23 10.14 16.03 -9.82
CA ILE A 23 10.90 16.32 -11.04
C ILE A 23 12.35 16.71 -10.71
N ALA A 24 13.29 16.22 -11.54
CA ALA A 24 14.68 16.65 -11.53
C ALA A 24 14.85 17.94 -12.34
N TYR A 25 15.35 18.99 -11.72
CA TYR A 25 15.63 20.26 -12.36
C TYR A 25 17.12 20.56 -12.40
N TYR A 26 17.53 21.22 -13.48
CA TYR A 26 18.86 21.78 -13.67
C TYR A 26 18.71 23.28 -13.88
N TRP A 27 19.57 24.08 -13.25
CA TRP A 27 19.52 25.54 -13.38
C TRP A 27 20.91 26.16 -13.40
N ARG A 28 20.98 27.33 -14.04
CA ARG A 28 22.18 28.17 -14.14
C ARG A 28 21.76 29.62 -14.27
N VAL A 29 22.62 30.55 -13.89
CA VAL A 29 22.36 32.00 -13.96
C VAL A 29 23.47 32.72 -14.71
N LYS A 30 23.18 33.90 -15.27
CA LYS A 30 24.18 34.82 -15.83
C LYS A 30 23.83 36.25 -15.38
N ALA A 31 24.84 37.11 -15.28
CA ALA A 31 24.63 38.53 -14.99
C ALA A 31 24.54 39.33 -16.30
N THR A 32 23.67 40.35 -16.34
CA THR A 32 23.59 41.31 -17.44
C THR A 32 23.69 42.71 -16.86
N ASP A 33 24.55 43.56 -17.44
CA ASP A 33 24.72 44.95 -16.99
C ASP A 33 23.67 45.90 -17.59
N SER A 34 23.72 47.18 -17.21
CA SER A 34 22.80 48.21 -17.69
C SER A 34 22.99 48.60 -19.16
N LYS A 35 24.02 48.06 -19.85
CA LYS A 35 24.30 48.25 -21.27
C LYS A 35 24.00 46.99 -22.07
N ASN A 36 23.28 46.04 -21.48
CA ASN A 36 22.89 44.74 -22.03
C ASN A 36 24.06 43.78 -22.32
N ALA A 37 25.26 44.03 -21.78
CA ALA A 37 26.35 43.06 -21.85
C ALA A 37 26.14 41.94 -20.82
N SER A 38 26.28 40.68 -21.23
CA SER A 38 26.08 39.49 -20.37
C SER A 38 27.39 38.80 -20.03
N SER A 39 27.49 38.24 -18.82
CA SER A 39 28.53 37.28 -18.45
C SER A 39 28.30 35.91 -19.11
N ASN A 40 29.30 35.02 -19.00
CA ASN A 40 29.07 33.58 -19.13
C ASN A 40 28.07 33.10 -18.06
N TYR A 41 27.42 31.96 -18.32
CA TYR A 41 26.61 31.31 -17.30
C TYR A 41 27.46 30.75 -16.16
N SER A 42 26.86 30.63 -14.98
CA SER A 42 27.37 29.84 -13.86
C SER A 42 27.54 28.37 -14.23
N SER A 43 28.16 27.60 -13.32
CA SER A 43 28.02 26.15 -13.31
C SER A 43 26.54 25.74 -13.27
N THR A 44 26.25 24.53 -13.75
CA THR A 44 24.93 23.93 -13.64
C THR A 44 24.74 23.39 -12.22
N PHE A 45 23.68 23.84 -11.57
CA PHE A 45 23.18 23.27 -10.32
C PHE A 45 22.03 22.32 -10.63
N SER A 46 21.83 21.32 -9.77
CA SER A 46 20.71 20.40 -9.86
C SER A 46 20.00 20.26 -8.53
N LEU A 47 18.70 19.96 -8.60
CA LEU A 47 17.89 19.57 -7.46
C LEU A 47 16.82 18.58 -7.92
N TYR A 48 16.31 17.80 -6.97
CA TYR A 48 15.15 16.95 -7.16
C TYR A 48 14.08 17.40 -6.18
N THR A 49 12.92 17.81 -6.68
CA THR A 49 11.80 18.21 -5.83
C THR A 49 11.18 16.98 -5.18
N GLU A 50 10.80 17.07 -3.90
CA GLU A 50 10.06 16.00 -3.22
C GLU A 50 8.79 15.64 -3.99
N GLY A 51 8.46 14.34 -4.03
CA GLY A 51 7.22 13.84 -4.62
C GLY A 51 5.98 14.21 -3.80
N VAL A 52 4.80 13.87 -4.32
CA VAL A 52 3.59 13.88 -3.50
C VAL A 52 3.69 12.69 -2.53
N GLY A 53 3.84 12.96 -1.24
CA GLY A 53 3.69 11.93 -0.22
C GLY A 53 2.24 11.44 -0.22
N VAL A 54 2.01 10.19 -0.60
CA VAL A 54 0.74 9.51 -0.32
C VAL A 54 0.80 9.03 1.11
N THR A 55 -0.11 9.49 1.95
CA THR A 55 -0.32 8.88 3.27
C THR A 55 -1.10 7.59 3.04
N ASN A 56 -0.63 6.50 3.63
CA ASN A 56 -1.27 5.20 3.56
C ASN A 56 -1.50 4.71 4.98
N HIS A 57 -2.71 4.25 5.26
CA HIS A 57 -3.08 3.64 6.53
C HIS A 57 -3.08 2.12 6.37
N LEU A 58 -2.77 1.40 7.45
CA LEU A 58 -2.87 -0.04 7.42
C LEU A 58 -4.35 -0.45 7.50
N PRO A 59 -4.77 -1.52 6.80
CA PRO A 59 -6.11 -2.07 6.96
C PRO A 59 -6.41 -2.43 8.41
N PHE A 60 -7.68 -2.36 8.80
CA PHE A 60 -8.09 -2.89 10.10
C PHE A 60 -7.95 -4.43 10.13
N SER A 61 -7.78 -4.98 11.34
CA SER A 61 -7.75 -6.43 11.51
C SER A 61 -9.08 -7.04 11.03
N PRO A 62 -9.05 -8.15 10.27
CA PRO A 62 -10.27 -8.75 9.77
C PRO A 62 -11.13 -9.27 10.93
N VAL A 63 -12.45 -9.19 10.75
CA VAL A 63 -13.43 -9.64 11.75
C VAL A 63 -14.08 -10.93 11.29
N LEU A 64 -14.18 -11.90 12.21
CA LEU A 64 -14.78 -13.20 11.95
C LEU A 64 -16.28 -13.07 11.65
N VAL A 65 -16.74 -13.70 10.58
CA VAL A 65 -18.17 -13.85 10.28
C VAL A 65 -18.60 -15.32 10.40
N SER A 66 -17.87 -16.23 9.75
CA SER A 66 -18.17 -17.66 9.74
C SER A 66 -16.90 -18.50 9.55
N PRO A 67 -16.81 -19.71 10.12
CA PRO A 67 -17.73 -20.28 11.12
C PRO A 67 -17.66 -19.51 12.45
N VAL A 68 -18.70 -19.64 13.28
CA VAL A 68 -18.69 -19.05 14.63
C VAL A 68 -17.46 -19.59 15.39
N LEU A 69 -16.81 -18.72 16.17
CA LEU A 69 -15.59 -19.07 16.88
C LEU A 69 -15.81 -20.28 17.78
N ASN A 70 -14.95 -21.30 17.63
CA ASN A 70 -14.99 -22.56 18.36
C ASN A 70 -16.28 -23.38 18.18
N SER A 71 -17.05 -23.11 17.13
CA SER A 71 -18.23 -23.91 16.79
C SER A 71 -17.86 -25.27 16.19
N VAL A 72 -18.84 -26.17 16.21
CA VAL A 72 -18.79 -27.49 15.59
C VAL A 72 -19.49 -27.44 14.24
N GLN A 73 -18.84 -27.98 13.20
CA GLN A 73 -19.33 -28.02 11.83
C GLN A 73 -19.66 -29.46 11.44
N THR A 74 -20.87 -29.69 10.92
CA THR A 74 -21.37 -31.03 10.55
C THR A 74 -21.29 -31.30 9.05
N THR A 75 -20.68 -30.39 8.29
CA THR A 75 -20.57 -30.47 6.83
C THR A 75 -19.13 -30.76 6.41
N ALA A 76 -18.96 -31.51 5.32
CA ALA A 76 -17.64 -31.77 4.74
C ALA A 76 -17.02 -30.53 4.05
N THR A 77 -17.81 -29.48 3.84
CA THR A 77 -17.37 -28.20 3.29
C THR A 77 -17.78 -27.08 4.23
N VAL A 78 -16.81 -26.29 4.67
CA VAL A 78 -17.01 -25.13 5.56
C VAL A 78 -16.68 -23.87 4.79
N ASN A 79 -17.57 -22.87 4.89
CA ASN A 79 -17.32 -21.53 4.36
C ASN A 79 -16.64 -20.67 5.42
N LEU A 80 -15.37 -20.34 5.17
CA LEU A 80 -14.63 -19.35 5.93
C LEU A 80 -15.05 -17.96 5.41
N GLN A 81 -15.51 -17.08 6.29
CA GLN A 81 -15.99 -15.75 5.92
C GLN A 81 -15.55 -14.74 6.96
N TRP A 82 -15.11 -13.58 6.48
CA TRP A 82 -14.67 -12.45 7.29
C TRP A 82 -15.17 -11.13 6.68
N THR A 83 -15.10 -10.06 7.47
CA THR A 83 -15.14 -8.69 6.97
C THR A 83 -13.77 -8.03 7.14
N ALA A 84 -13.49 -7.03 6.32
CA ALA A 84 -12.31 -6.19 6.41
C ALA A 84 -12.64 -4.79 5.92
N SER A 85 -11.90 -3.80 6.41
CA SER A 85 -12.09 -2.39 6.11
C SER A 85 -10.77 -1.64 6.19
N ASP A 86 -10.69 -0.54 5.47
CA ASP A 86 -9.62 0.44 5.56
C ASP A 86 -10.24 1.84 5.71
N VAL A 87 -9.52 2.76 6.36
CA VAL A 87 -9.90 4.17 6.38
C VAL A 87 -9.66 4.83 5.01
N ASP A 88 -8.69 4.32 4.25
CA ASP A 88 -8.44 4.72 2.87
C ASP A 88 -9.45 4.01 1.95
N THR A 89 -10.69 4.51 1.91
CA THR A 89 -11.83 3.86 1.22
C THR A 89 -11.66 3.68 -0.29
N SER A 90 -10.65 4.29 -0.90
CA SER A 90 -10.28 4.08 -2.31
C SER A 90 -9.43 2.84 -2.54
N ASP A 91 -8.88 2.24 -1.49
CA ASP A 91 -8.00 1.09 -1.60
C ASP A 91 -8.78 -0.20 -1.78
N SER A 92 -8.26 -1.05 -2.66
CA SER A 92 -8.84 -2.35 -2.95
C SER A 92 -8.18 -3.39 -2.06
N LEU A 93 -8.95 -3.97 -1.14
CA LEU A 93 -8.44 -4.97 -0.22
C LEU A 93 -8.33 -6.35 -0.87
N THR A 94 -7.22 -7.02 -0.59
CA THR A 94 -6.99 -8.42 -0.96
C THR A 94 -6.57 -9.23 0.26
N TYR A 95 -6.73 -10.55 0.17
CA TYR A 95 -6.60 -11.44 1.32
C TYR A 95 -5.68 -12.63 1.03
N ASP A 96 -4.79 -12.92 1.96
CA ASP A 96 -4.17 -14.25 2.08
C ASP A 96 -4.86 -15.03 3.20
N VAL A 97 -5.35 -16.22 2.88
CA VAL A 97 -6.02 -17.11 3.83
C VAL A 97 -5.07 -18.22 4.21
N PHE A 98 -4.79 -18.33 5.51
CA PHE A 98 -3.99 -19.39 6.10
C PHE A 98 -4.92 -20.38 6.77
N PHE A 99 -4.71 -21.68 6.57
CA PHE A 99 -5.60 -22.71 7.09
C PHE A 99 -4.84 -24.00 7.37
N GLY A 100 -5.10 -24.65 8.50
CA GLY A 100 -4.49 -25.94 8.84
C GLY A 100 -4.99 -26.51 10.16
N THR A 101 -4.39 -27.61 10.60
CA THR A 101 -4.70 -28.28 11.89
C THR A 101 -3.75 -27.89 13.02
N ALA A 102 -2.64 -27.22 12.71
CA ALA A 102 -1.73 -26.65 13.69
C ALA A 102 -2.26 -25.30 14.19
N ASN A 103 -2.17 -25.07 15.51
CA ASN A 103 -2.34 -23.73 16.07
C ASN A 103 -1.24 -22.83 15.49
N LEU A 104 -1.60 -21.61 15.08
CA LEU A 104 -0.78 -20.71 14.24
C LEU A 104 -0.50 -21.28 12.83
N PRO A 105 -1.52 -21.38 11.96
CA PRO A 105 -1.34 -21.94 10.61
C PRO A 105 -0.36 -21.09 9.79
N THR A 106 0.60 -21.76 9.14
CA THR A 106 1.63 -21.17 8.27
C THR A 106 1.38 -21.42 6.79
N ALA A 107 0.58 -22.42 6.45
CA ALA A 107 0.24 -22.75 5.07
C ALA A 107 -0.81 -21.77 4.51
N ILE A 108 -0.45 -21.07 3.44
CA ILE A 108 -1.38 -20.26 2.65
C ILE A 108 -2.19 -21.21 1.77
N VAL A 109 -3.51 -21.18 1.90
CA VAL A 109 -4.43 -21.99 1.06
C VAL A 109 -5.10 -21.17 -0.03
N SER A 110 -5.03 -19.84 0.06
CA SER A 110 -5.46 -18.91 -0.98
C SER A 110 -4.68 -17.61 -0.84
N ALA A 111 -4.13 -17.09 -1.94
CA ALA A 111 -3.29 -15.92 -1.95
C ALA A 111 -3.89 -14.80 -2.82
N ASN A 112 -3.82 -13.57 -2.34
CA ASN A 112 -4.26 -12.34 -3.02
C ASN A 112 -5.71 -12.41 -3.54
N GLN A 113 -6.62 -13.09 -2.83
CA GLN A 113 -8.01 -13.17 -3.26
C GLN A 113 -8.77 -11.88 -2.93
N SER A 114 -9.72 -11.48 -3.78
CA SER A 114 -10.62 -10.35 -3.53
C SER A 114 -11.88 -10.69 -2.73
N PRO A 115 -12.52 -11.88 -2.87
CA PRO A 115 -13.67 -12.22 -2.05
C PRO A 115 -13.29 -12.33 -0.56
N SER A 116 -14.17 -11.90 0.34
CA SER A 116 -13.98 -12.06 1.79
C SER A 116 -14.50 -13.40 2.32
N SER A 117 -14.49 -14.42 1.46
CA SER A 117 -14.89 -15.78 1.80
C SER A 117 -14.10 -16.84 1.02
N LEU A 118 -14.00 -18.04 1.60
CA LEU A 118 -13.32 -19.19 1.00
C LEU A 118 -13.95 -20.50 1.49
N ASN A 119 -14.37 -21.37 0.56
CA ASN A 119 -14.80 -22.72 0.91
C ASN A 119 -13.60 -23.65 1.11
N ARG A 120 -13.64 -24.46 2.16
CA ARG A 120 -12.66 -25.50 2.45
C ARG A 120 -13.33 -26.83 2.70
N THR A 121 -12.84 -27.87 2.03
CA THR A 121 -13.17 -29.26 2.37
C THR A 121 -12.41 -29.65 3.63
N VAL A 122 -13.11 -30.31 4.54
CA VAL A 122 -12.62 -30.68 5.88
C VAL A 122 -12.93 -32.15 6.16
N SER A 123 -12.09 -32.76 6.98
CA SER A 123 -12.29 -34.11 7.52
C SER A 123 -13.09 -34.04 8.81
N ALA A 124 -13.91 -35.05 9.09
CA ALA A 124 -14.65 -35.20 10.35
C ALA A 124 -13.70 -35.32 11.56
N ALA A 125 -14.24 -35.10 12.77
CA ALA A 125 -13.51 -35.23 14.04
C ALA A 125 -12.16 -34.48 14.09
N THR A 126 -12.05 -33.33 13.42
CA THR A 126 -10.79 -32.58 13.25
C THR A 126 -10.94 -31.13 13.69
N LYS A 127 -9.95 -30.62 14.43
CA LYS A 127 -9.86 -29.19 14.77
C LYS A 127 -9.05 -28.44 13.73
N TYR A 128 -9.61 -27.35 13.23
CA TYR A 128 -8.97 -26.47 12.25
C TYR A 128 -8.72 -25.09 12.83
N TYR A 129 -7.62 -24.48 12.38
CA TYR A 129 -7.20 -23.13 12.67
C TYR A 129 -7.02 -22.37 11.37
N TRP A 130 -7.39 -21.09 11.37
CA TRP A 130 -7.23 -20.24 10.22
C TRP A 130 -7.05 -18.78 10.62
N LYS A 131 -6.41 -18.01 9.74
CA LYS A 131 -6.27 -16.56 9.87
C LYS A 131 -6.26 -15.94 8.49
N VAL A 132 -6.51 -14.65 8.45
CA VAL A 132 -6.49 -13.86 7.22
C VAL A 132 -5.49 -12.73 7.36
N VAL A 133 -4.68 -12.51 6.33
CA VAL A 133 -3.86 -11.30 6.17
C VAL A 133 -4.55 -10.40 5.17
N VAL A 134 -4.93 -9.20 5.61
CA VAL A 134 -5.57 -8.17 4.78
C VAL A 134 -4.49 -7.27 4.20
N LYS A 135 -4.59 -6.93 2.92
CA LYS A 135 -3.60 -6.14 2.18
C LYS A 135 -4.29 -5.03 1.39
N ASP A 136 -3.75 -3.82 1.42
CA ASP A 136 -4.31 -2.62 0.78
C ASP A 136 -3.89 -2.40 -0.69
N GLY A 137 -2.91 -3.18 -1.19
CA GLY A 137 -2.33 -2.97 -2.52
C GLY A 137 -1.40 -1.76 -2.63
N LYS A 138 -1.13 -1.07 -1.52
CA LYS A 138 -0.18 0.05 -1.35
C LYS A 138 1.03 -0.32 -0.49
N GLY A 139 1.05 -1.53 0.03
CA GLY A 139 2.16 -2.10 0.81
C GLY A 139 1.84 -2.28 2.29
N GLY A 140 0.69 -1.77 2.76
CA GLY A 140 0.19 -2.03 4.10
C GLY A 140 -0.49 -3.39 4.19
N GLN A 141 -0.22 -4.07 5.29
CA GLN A 141 -0.79 -5.37 5.59
C GLN A 141 -1.10 -5.49 7.07
N THR A 142 -2.23 -6.12 7.38
CA THR A 142 -2.63 -6.42 8.76
C THR A 142 -2.93 -7.90 8.91
N ILE A 143 -2.26 -8.52 9.88
CA ILE A 143 -2.44 -9.92 10.22
C ILE A 143 -3.59 -10.06 11.20
N GLY A 144 -4.60 -10.85 10.83
CA GLY A 144 -5.72 -11.20 11.70
C GLY A 144 -5.33 -12.16 12.83
N GLN A 145 -6.17 -12.20 13.85
CA GLN A 145 -6.11 -13.23 14.90
C GLN A 145 -6.33 -14.63 14.31
N VAL A 146 -5.95 -15.66 15.07
CA VAL A 146 -6.21 -17.05 14.70
C VAL A 146 -7.58 -17.46 15.21
N TRP A 147 -8.46 -17.88 14.29
CA TRP A 147 -9.77 -18.45 14.58
C TRP A 147 -9.72 -19.97 14.48
N SER A 148 -10.64 -20.65 15.17
CA SER A 148 -10.76 -22.10 15.09
C SER A 148 -12.20 -22.59 15.12
N PHE A 149 -12.40 -23.79 14.59
CA PHE A 149 -13.63 -24.57 14.66
C PHE A 149 -13.27 -26.06 14.68
N THR A 150 -14.23 -26.91 15.03
CA THR A 150 -14.10 -28.38 14.97
C THR A 150 -15.13 -28.96 14.02
N THR A 151 -14.88 -30.17 13.55
CA THR A 151 -15.84 -30.97 12.77
C THR A 151 -16.27 -32.21 13.54
N ASP A 152 -17.51 -32.65 13.31
CA ASP A 152 -18.06 -33.92 13.84
C ASP A 152 -18.03 -35.04 12.78
#